data_AF-A0A7J8JSH8-F1
#
_entry.id   AF-A0A7J8JSH8-F1
#
_cell.length_a   1.000
_cell.length_b   1.000
_cell.length_c   1.000
_cell.angle_alpha   90.00
_cell.angle_beta   90.00
_cell.angle_gamma   90.00
#
_symmetry.space_group_name_H-M   'P 1'
#
loop_
_entity.id
_entity.type
_entity.pdbx_description
1 polymer ?
#
loop_
_entity_poly.entity_id
_entity_poly.type
_entity_poly.pdbx_seq_one_letter_code
_entity_poly.pdbx_strand_id
1 'polypeptide(L)' 'MLIEFGGNIYARDNRGKKPSDYTWSSSAPAKCFEHYEKTPLTLSQLCRVSLRRAAGVRGLEKIAKLNIPSRLIDYLSYN' A
#
# COMPACT_ATOMS: atom_id res chain seq x y z
N MET A 1 -6.86 -3.02 2.05
CA MET A 1 -7.18 -2.21 0.84
C MET A 1 -5.97 -2.19 -0.09
N LEU A 2 -6.12 -2.23 -1.43
CA LEU A 2 -4.96 -2.31 -2.37
C LEU A 2 -3.90 -1.22 -2.16
N ILE A 3 -4.30 -0.04 -1.71
CA ILE A 3 -3.42 1.09 -1.38
C ILE A 3 -2.41 0.71 -0.29
N GLU A 4 -2.85 -0.02 0.75
CA GLU A 4 -1.99 -0.47 1.85
C GLU A 4 -0.96 -1.54 1.42
N PHE A 5 -1.13 -2.13 0.24
CA PHE A 5 -0.17 -3.06 -0.36
C PHE A 5 0.68 -2.38 -1.45
N GLY A 6 0.63 -1.05 -1.55
CA GLY A 6 1.43 -0.26 -2.49
C GLY A 6 0.77 -0.03 -3.84
N GLY A 7 -0.56 -0.11 -3.93
CA GLY A 7 -1.32 0.33 -5.09
C GLY A 7 -1.13 1.82 -5.36
N ASN A 8 -0.79 2.19 -6.60
CA ASN A 8 -0.55 3.57 -6.98
C ASN A 8 -1.86 4.28 -7.36
N ILE A 9 -2.33 5.19 -6.51
CA ILE A 9 -3.56 5.98 -6.73
C ILE A 9 -3.41 7.03 -7.85
N TYR A 10 -2.18 7.36 -8.23
CA TYR A 10 -1.87 8.32 -9.29
C TYR A 10 -1.51 7.65 -10.62
N ALA A 11 -1.54 6.31 -10.70
CA ALA A 11 -1.33 5.61 -11.95
C ALA A 11 -2.40 6.02 -12.97
N ARG A 12 -1.99 6.24 -14.21
CA ARG A 12 -2.90 6.54 -15.32
C ARG A 12 -2.92 5.37 -16.28
N ASP A 13 -4.11 5.05 -16.76
CA ASP A 13 -4.29 4.03 -17.80
C ASP A 13 -3.96 4.58 -19.21
N ASN A 14 -4.23 3.77 -20.23
CA ASN A 14 -4.04 4.14 -21.64
C ASN A 14 -4.97 5.26 -22.14
N ARG A 15 -5.96 5.68 -21.35
CA ARG A 15 -6.86 6.82 -21.60
C ARG A 15 -6.47 8.04 -20.76
N GLY A 16 -5.36 7.96 -20.04
CA GLY A 16 -4.90 9.02 -19.14
C GLY A 16 -5.74 9.16 -17.87
N LYS A 17 -6.62 8.21 -17.54
CA LYS A 17 -7.50 8.28 -16.36
C LYS A 17 -6.86 7.62 -15.15
N LYS A 18 -6.99 8.26 -13.97
CA LYS A 18 -6.60 7.70 -12.67
C LYS A 18 -7.71 6.82 -12.08
N PRO A 19 -7.44 5.92 -11.12
CA PRO A 19 -8.46 5.09 -10.50
C PRO A 19 -9.69 5.85 -9.97
N SER A 20 -9.51 7.04 -9.39
CA SER A 20 -10.61 7.86 -8.89
C SER A 20 -11.53 8.41 -10.00
N ASP A 21 -11.04 8.55 -11.24
CA ASP A 21 -11.87 9.00 -12.38
C ASP A 21 -12.93 7.95 -12.79
N TYR A 22 -12.78 6.71 -12.31
CA TYR A 22 -13.73 5.62 -12.52
C TYR A 22 -14.72 5.44 -11.35
N THR A 23 -14.64 6.30 -10.34
CA THR A 23 -15.52 6.23 -9.17
C THR A 23 -16.66 7.24 -9.26
N TRP A 24 -17.80 6.91 -8.63
CA TRP A 24 -18.90 7.85 -8.47
C TRP A 24 -18.63 8.78 -7.28
N SER A 25 -18.87 10.09 -7.41
CA SER A 25 -18.46 11.11 -6.44
C SER A 25 -18.91 10.87 -4.99
N SER A 26 -20.09 10.27 -4.78
CA SER A 26 -20.60 9.95 -3.44
C SER A 26 -20.21 8.55 -2.93
N SER A 27 -19.53 7.74 -3.75
CA SER A 27 -19.18 6.37 -3.42
C SER A 27 -18.07 6.26 -2.37
N ALA A 28 -18.04 5.15 -1.64
CA ALA A 28 -16.99 4.89 -0.66
C ALA A 28 -15.57 4.89 -1.28
N PRO A 29 -15.32 4.27 -2.46
CA PRO A 29 -14.01 4.34 -3.11
C PRO A 29 -13.58 5.77 -3.47
N ALA A 30 -14.49 6.64 -3.91
CA ALA A 30 -14.18 8.04 -4.20
C ALA A 30 -13.68 8.78 -2.96
N LYS A 31 -14.39 8.63 -1.83
CA LYS A 31 -13.98 9.20 -0.53
C LYS A 31 -12.64 8.64 -0.06
N CYS A 32 -12.39 7.34 -0.26
CA CYS A 32 -11.12 6.74 0.10
C CYS A 32 -9.97 7.28 -0.76
N PHE A 33 -10.14 7.41 -2.08
CA PHE A 33 -9.12 8.01 -2.93
C PHE A 33 -8.86 9.46 -2.55
N GLU A 34 -9.90 10.26 -2.31
CA GLU A 34 -9.76 11.65 -1.85
C GLU A 34 -8.97 11.75 -0.54
N HIS A 35 -9.23 10.84 0.41
CA HIS A 35 -8.49 10.78 1.67
C HIS A 35 -6.99 10.55 1.45
N TYR A 36 -6.61 9.56 0.64
CA TYR A 36 -5.21 9.23 0.37
C TYR A 36 -4.51 10.21 -0.59
N GLU A 37 -5.28 10.95 -1.40
CA GLU A 37 -4.75 12.06 -2.20
C GLU A 37 -4.33 13.24 -1.30
N LYS A 38 -5.09 13.51 -0.22
CA LYS A 38 -4.78 14.58 0.75
C LYS A 38 -3.84 14.14 1.87
N THR A 39 -3.82 12.85 2.18
CA THR A 39 -3.12 12.28 3.32
C THR A 39 -2.14 11.22 2.83
N PRO A 40 -0.84 11.55 2.68
CA PRO A 40 0.16 10.59 2.26
C PRO A 40 0.31 9.47 3.30
N LEU A 41 0.78 8.31 2.85
CA LEU A 41 1.06 7.18 3.72
C LEU A 41 2.16 7.53 4.73
N THR A 42 2.06 6.97 5.93
CA THR A 42 3.09 7.12 6.96
C THR A 42 4.43 6.55 6.49
N LEU A 43 5.53 7.03 7.04
CA LEU A 43 6.87 6.51 6.74
C LEU A 43 6.96 4.99 7.01
N SER A 44 6.36 4.52 8.12
CA SER A 44 6.30 3.09 8.45
C SER A 44 5.63 2.28 7.34
N GLN A 45 4.55 2.80 6.76
CA GLN A 45 3.83 2.15 5.68
C GLN A 45 4.64 2.11 4.38
N LEU A 46 5.32 3.21 4.06
CA LEU A 46 6.23 3.29 2.90
C LEU A 46 7.40 2.31 3.04
N CYS A 47 8.01 2.23 4.23
CA CYS A 47 9.05 1.24 4.53
C CYS A 47 8.53 -0.19 4.38
N ARG A 48 7.33 -0.48 4.90
CA ARG A 48 6.71 -1.81 4.79
C ARG A 48 6.51 -2.22 3.34
N VAL A 49 5.93 -1.36 2.51
CA VAL A 49 5.72 -1.63 1.08
C VAL A 49 7.04 -1.83 0.35
N SER A 50 8.04 -1.00 0.64
CA SER A 50 9.37 -1.09 0.00
C SER A 50 10.07 -2.41 0.34
N LEU A 51 10.06 -2.80 1.61
CA LEU A 51 10.64 -4.06 2.07
C LEU A 51 9.91 -5.28 1.49
N ARG A 52 8.56 -5.26 1.48
CA ARG A 52 7.73 -6.30 0.87
C ARG A 52 8.02 -6.50 -0.61
N ARG A 53 8.19 -5.41 -1.36
CA ARG A 53 8.56 -5.46 -2.79
C ARG A 53 9.93 -6.13 -2.98
N ALA A 54 10.91 -5.78 -2.14
CA ALA A 54 12.24 -6.40 -2.19
C ALA A 54 12.24 -7.89 -1.80
N ALA A 55 11.36 -8.29 -0.87
CA ALA A 55 11.28 -9.67 -0.39
C ALA A 55 10.62 -10.64 -1.41
N GLY A 56 9.73 -10.14 -2.27
CA GLY A 56 9.06 -10.88 -3.33
C GLY A 56 7.89 -11.77 -2.89
N VAL A 57 7.33 -12.54 -3.82
CA VAL A 57 6.06 -13.30 -3.67
C VAL A 57 6.08 -14.30 -2.50
N ARG A 58 7.26 -14.83 -2.13
CA ARG A 58 7.44 -15.76 -1.00
C ARG A 58 8.38 -15.17 0.07
N GLY A 59 8.31 -13.86 0.25
CA GLY A 59 9.21 -13.10 1.11
C GLY A 59 8.98 -13.25 2.61
N LEU A 60 7.81 -13.74 3.05
CA LEU A 60 7.45 -13.81 4.48
C LEU A 60 8.42 -14.66 5.30
N GLU A 61 8.88 -15.79 4.77
CA GLU A 61 9.89 -16.64 5.43
C GLU A 61 11.23 -15.92 5.62
N LYS A 62 11.57 -14.99 4.72
CA LYS A 62 12.78 -14.17 4.83
C LYS A 62 12.59 -13.06 5.86
N ILE A 63 11.40 -12.45 5.90
CA ILE A 63 11.04 -11.40 6.87
C ILE A 63 11.07 -11.96 8.30
N ALA A 64 10.57 -13.17 8.50
CA ALA A 64 10.58 -13.84 9.81
C ALA A 64 12.00 -14.13 10.35
N LYS A 65 13.02 -14.10 9.48
CA LYS A 65 14.43 -14.34 9.84
C LYS A 65 15.23 -13.05 10.02
N LEU A 66 14.61 -11.87 9.87
CA LEU A 66 15.28 -10.60 10.07
C LEU A 66 15.62 -10.40 11.55
N ASN A 67 16.82 -9.88 11.83
CA ASN A 67 17.25 -9.53 13.19
C ASN A 67 16.66 -8.18 13.63
N ILE A 68 15.33 -8.13 13.77
CA ILE A 68 14.56 -6.96 14.19
C ILE A 68 13.52 -7.37 15.25
N PRO A 69 12.99 -6.42 16.05
CA PRO A 69 11.95 -6.72 17.04
C PRO A 69 10.74 -7.44 16.44
N SER A 70 10.18 -8.40 17.19
CA SER A 70 9.00 -9.20 16.78
C SER A 70 7.83 -8.32 16.35
N ARG A 71 7.56 -7.23 17.07
CA ARG A 71 6.50 -6.26 16.72
C ARG A 71 6.65 -5.69 15.30
N LEU A 72 7.88 -5.50 14.82
CA LEU A 72 8.12 -5.06 13.44
C LEU A 72 7.93 -6.21 12.45
N ILE A 73 8.30 -7.44 12.82
CA ILE A 73 8.02 -8.63 12.01
C ILE A 73 6.50 -8.80 11.82
N ASP A 74 5.71 -8.64 12.87
CA ASP A 74 4.24 -8.73 12.82
C ASP A 74 3.66 -7.63 11.92
N TYR A 75 4.09 -6.38 12.14
CA TYR A 75 3.69 -5.25 11.30
C TYR A 75 4.04 -5.47 9.82
N LEU A 76 5.25 -5.98 9.54
CA LEU A 76 5.71 -6.32 8.20
C LEU A 76 5.02 -7.56 7.64
N SER A 77 4.40 -8.41 8.45
CA SER A 77 3.71 -9.65 8.04
C SER A 77 2.20 -9.48 7.87
N TYR A 78 1.62 -8.36 8.31
CA TYR A 78 0.16 -8.17 8.48
C TYR A 78 -0.45 -9.18 9.48
N ASN A 79 0.34 -9.58 10.49
CA ASN A 79 -0.13 -10.38 11.63
C ASN A 79 -0.50 -9.48 12.81
#